data_AF-Q7NGQ8-F1
#
_entry.id   AF-Q7NGQ8-F1
#
_cell.length_a   1.000
_cell.length_b   1.000
_cell.length_c   1.000
_cell.angle_alpha   90.00
_cell.angle_beta   90.00
_cell.angle_gamma   90.00
#
_symmetry.space_group_name_H-M   'P 1'
#
loop_
_entity.id
_entity.type
_entity.pdbx_description
1 polymer ?
#
loop_
_entity_poly.entity_id
_entity_poly.type
_entity_poly.pdbx_seq_one_letter_code
_entity_poly.pdbx_strand_id
1 'polypeptide(L)'
;MAKEEILESPTEPTSEARDRSQKLPARTKKARILEWFDSGLRDPVEIAAHTEARPSYVAQVLAQAGLLEGYFDLYTTTAKDQNAYSPYFRGVLSFKDLEAARASVAKIDALYRHFEAIGDRAGQHQAMVIALTGQNRARWIGKQREAAIFHAWLCTH
;
A
#
# COMPACT_ATOMS: atom_id res chain seq x y z
N MET A 1 84.45 -25.17 22.94
CA MET A 1 84.09 -25.71 21.61
C MET A 1 82.58 -25.71 21.48
N ALA A 2 82.12 -25.44 20.26
CA ALA A 2 80.80 -24.96 19.88
C ALA A 2 79.61 -25.85 20.29
N LYS A 3 78.47 -25.20 20.54
CA LYS A 3 77.13 -25.76 20.31
C LYS A 3 76.49 -24.92 19.20
N GLU A 4 76.11 -25.59 18.12
CA GLU A 4 75.52 -25.02 16.92
C GLU A 4 74.08 -24.58 17.17
N GLU A 5 73.78 -23.42 16.59
CA GLU A 5 72.50 -22.77 16.48
C GLU A 5 72.20 -22.77 14.98
N ILE A 6 71.17 -23.49 14.52
CA ILE A 6 70.63 -23.33 13.17
C ILE A 6 69.11 -23.26 13.24
N LEU A 7 68.66 -22.16 12.66
CA LEU A 7 67.35 -21.52 12.61
C LEU A 7 66.32 -22.35 11.81
N GLU A 8 65.18 -22.65 12.42
CA GLU A 8 63.99 -23.18 11.72
C GLU A 8 63.38 -22.11 10.80
N SER A 9 63.05 -22.53 9.58
CA SER A 9 62.36 -21.75 8.55
C SER A 9 60.93 -21.38 8.97
N PRO A 10 60.44 -20.15 8.73
CA PRO A 10 59.05 -19.82 9.01
C PRO A 10 58.12 -20.40 7.93
N THR A 11 57.15 -21.17 8.42
CA THR A 11 55.98 -21.69 7.75
C THR A 11 55.09 -20.55 7.21
N GLU A 12 54.73 -20.62 5.93
CA GLU A 12 53.66 -19.79 5.35
C GLU A 12 52.30 -20.15 5.97
N PRO A 13 51.49 -19.18 6.43
CA PRO A 13 50.08 -19.42 6.67
C PRO A 13 49.23 -18.97 5.46
N THR A 14 48.75 -19.97 4.72
CA THR A 14 47.33 -20.25 4.48
C THR A 14 46.40 -19.11 4.01
N SER A 15 46.13 -19.09 2.70
CA SER A 15 44.80 -19.32 2.07
C SER A 15 43.52 -18.79 2.75
N GLU A 16 43.47 -17.56 3.27
CA GLU A 16 42.21 -16.93 3.73
C GLU A 16 42.05 -15.48 3.23
N ALA A 17 41.88 -15.26 1.92
CA ALA A 17 41.57 -13.89 1.45
C ALA A 17 40.87 -13.77 0.08
N ARG A 18 40.17 -14.79 -0.44
CA ARG A 18 39.57 -14.72 -1.79
C ARG A 18 38.12 -15.16 -1.96
N ASP A 19 37.35 -15.28 -0.87
CA ASP A 19 35.90 -15.41 -1.00
C ASP A 19 35.14 -14.58 0.03
N ARG A 20 35.23 -13.25 -0.13
CA ARG A 20 34.16 -12.35 0.31
C ARG A 20 33.53 -11.77 -0.93
N SER A 21 32.79 -12.62 -1.63
CA SER A 21 31.75 -12.23 -2.57
C SER A 21 30.81 -11.22 -1.89
N GLN A 22 31.14 -9.93 -2.00
CA GLN A 22 30.27 -8.83 -1.61
C GLN A 22 29.04 -8.88 -2.53
N LYS A 23 27.99 -9.59 -2.12
CA LYS A 23 26.66 -9.38 -2.65
C LYS A 23 26.25 -7.96 -2.26
N LEU A 24 26.43 -7.02 -3.20
CA LEU A 24 25.73 -5.72 -3.16
C LEU A 24 24.25 -6.02 -2.88
N PRO A 25 23.60 -5.33 -1.92
CA PRO A 25 22.20 -5.57 -1.64
C PRO A 25 21.42 -5.33 -2.93
N ALA A 26 20.63 -6.32 -3.35
CA ALA A 26 19.81 -6.21 -4.53
C ALA A 26 19.01 -4.89 -4.46
N ARG A 27 19.22 -4.01 -5.42
CA ARG A 27 18.62 -2.66 -5.46
C ARG A 27 17.11 -2.80 -5.24
N THR A 28 16.60 -2.16 -4.20
CA THR A 28 15.21 -2.36 -3.78
C THR A 28 14.24 -1.88 -4.86
N LYS A 29 13.06 -2.51 -4.97
CA LYS A 29 12.01 -2.06 -5.92
C LYS A 29 11.66 -0.59 -5.72
N LYS A 30 11.66 -0.11 -4.47
CA LYS A 30 11.43 1.31 -4.12
C LYS A 30 12.46 2.24 -4.78
N ALA A 31 13.75 1.90 -4.71
CA ALA A 31 14.80 2.72 -5.32
C ALA A 31 14.63 2.80 -6.85
N ARG A 32 14.34 1.67 -7.51
CA ARG A 32 14.05 1.63 -8.95
C ARG A 32 12.85 2.52 -9.33
N ILE A 33 11.79 2.52 -8.53
CA ILE A 33 10.60 3.36 -8.77
C ILE A 33 10.96 4.85 -8.73
N LEU A 34 11.75 5.28 -7.74
CA LEU A 34 12.14 6.68 -7.61
C LEU A 34 13.05 7.13 -8.76
N GLU A 35 13.95 6.27 -9.22
CA GLU A 35 14.83 6.57 -10.36
C GLU A 35 14.08 6.73 -11.68
N TRP A 36 13.07 5.89 -11.93
CA TRP A 36 12.22 6.06 -13.11
C TRP A 36 11.40 7.35 -13.05
N PHE A 37 11.04 7.79 -11.85
CA PHE A 37 10.39 9.08 -11.68
C PHE A 37 11.36 10.24 -11.94
N ASP A 38 12.58 10.15 -11.41
CA ASP A 38 13.64 11.14 -11.61
C ASP A 38 14.10 11.23 -13.08
N SER A 39 14.00 10.14 -13.84
CA SER A 39 14.26 10.15 -15.29
C SER A 39 13.18 10.83 -16.12
N GLY A 40 12.09 11.28 -15.49
CA GLY A 40 11.03 12.08 -16.11
C GLY A 40 9.71 11.34 -16.34
N LEU A 41 9.64 10.04 -16.04
CA LEU A 41 8.40 9.27 -16.16
C LEU A 41 7.46 9.64 -15.00
N ARG A 42 6.28 10.19 -15.29
CA ARG A 42 5.35 10.67 -14.25
C ARG A 42 4.14 9.77 -14.05
N ASP A 43 3.85 8.87 -15.00
CA ASP A 43 2.72 7.95 -14.89
C ASP A 43 3.10 6.70 -14.06
N PRO A 44 2.41 6.44 -12.92
CA PRO A 44 2.62 5.24 -12.13
C PRO A 44 2.39 3.92 -12.89
N VAL A 45 1.54 3.91 -13.93
CA VAL A 45 1.30 2.72 -14.75
C VAL A 45 2.52 2.40 -15.62
N GLU A 46 3.11 3.42 -16.24
CA GLU A 46 4.34 3.25 -17.04
C GLU A 46 5.52 2.83 -16.15
N ILE A 47 5.70 3.48 -14.99
CA ILE A 47 6.76 3.10 -14.04
C ILE A 47 6.56 1.65 -13.54
N ALA A 48 5.32 1.21 -13.33
CA ALA A 48 5.01 -0.16 -12.94
C ALA A 48 5.46 -1.17 -14.00
N ALA A 49 5.27 -0.86 -15.28
CA ALA A 49 5.73 -1.71 -16.39
C ALA A 49 7.26 -1.89 -16.41
N HIS A 50 8.04 -0.85 -16.06
CA HIS A 50 9.50 -0.91 -16.02
C HIS A 50 10.10 -1.51 -14.74
N THR A 51 9.30 -1.64 -13.68
CA THR A 51 9.77 -2.10 -12.35
C THR A 51 9.19 -3.44 -11.93
N GLU A 52 8.29 -4.03 -12.74
CA GLU A 52 7.53 -5.23 -12.39
C GLU A 52 6.84 -5.09 -11.01
N ALA A 53 6.42 -3.86 -10.72
CA ALA A 53 5.64 -3.51 -9.54
C ALA A 53 4.17 -3.40 -9.93
N ARG A 54 3.28 -3.44 -8.93
CA ARG A 54 1.87 -3.12 -9.15
C ARG A 54 1.73 -1.59 -9.21
N PRO A 55 0.90 -1.01 -10.09
CA PRO A 55 0.69 0.43 -10.17
C PRO A 55 0.32 1.08 -8.82
N SER A 56 -0.48 0.39 -8.00
CA SER A 56 -0.83 0.86 -6.66
C SER A 56 0.38 0.97 -5.71
N TYR A 57 1.33 0.03 -5.80
CA TYR A 57 2.56 0.09 -5.01
C TYR A 57 3.48 1.22 -5.49
N VAL A 58 3.59 1.42 -6.81
CA VAL A 58 4.34 2.54 -7.38
C VAL A 58 3.79 3.87 -6.89
N ALA A 59 2.48 4.08 -7.05
CA ALA A 59 1.85 5.31 -6.67
C ALA A 59 1.89 5.54 -5.14
N GLN A 60 1.82 4.48 -4.33
CA GLN A 60 2.06 4.58 -2.88
C GLN A 60 3.50 5.03 -2.55
N VAL A 61 4.51 4.48 -3.24
CA VAL A 61 5.92 4.89 -3.05
C VAL A 61 6.11 6.36 -3.42
N LEU A 62 5.56 6.80 -4.56
CA LEU A 62 5.67 8.19 -5.01
C LEU A 62 4.92 9.15 -4.09
N ALA A 63 3.72 8.78 -3.63
CA ALA A 63 2.95 9.57 -2.66
C ALA A 63 3.68 9.70 -1.31
N GLN A 64 4.31 8.63 -0.82
CA GLN A 64 5.12 8.68 0.41
C GLN A 64 6.38 9.55 0.25
N ALA A 65 6.90 9.68 -0.96
CA ALA A 65 8.03 10.54 -1.27
C ALA A 65 7.63 12.01 -1.53
N GLY A 66 6.32 12.34 -1.49
CA GLY A 66 5.83 13.69 -1.81
C GLY A 66 5.88 14.01 -3.31
N LEU A 67 6.06 13.01 -4.17
CA LEU A 67 6.24 13.16 -5.62
C LEU A 67 4.93 13.02 -6.41
N LEU A 68 3.88 12.53 -5.75
CA LEU A 68 2.56 12.32 -6.34
C LEU A 68 1.51 12.97 -5.43
N GLU A 69 1.18 14.22 -5.72
CA GLU A 69 0.12 14.95 -5.01
C GLU A 69 -1.26 14.48 -5.48
N GLY A 70 -2.22 14.38 -4.55
CA GLY A 70 -3.60 14.02 -4.87
C GLY A 70 -3.83 12.57 -5.29
N TYR A 71 -2.84 11.68 -5.20
CA TYR A 71 -3.09 10.25 -5.44
C TYR A 71 -3.80 9.61 -4.25
N PHE A 72 -5.03 9.18 -4.54
CA PHE A 72 -5.92 8.55 -3.57
C PHE A 72 -6.31 7.16 -4.04
N ASP A 73 -5.60 6.16 -3.54
CA ASP A 73 -5.97 4.78 -3.81
C ASP A 73 -7.14 4.36 -2.92
N LEU A 74 -8.34 4.30 -3.52
CA LEU A 74 -9.56 3.81 -2.88
C LEU A 74 -9.39 2.37 -2.35
N TYR A 75 -8.43 1.59 -2.81
CA TYR A 75 -8.18 0.23 -2.32
C TYR A 75 -7.26 0.15 -1.10
N THR A 76 -6.39 1.15 -0.86
CA THR A 76 -5.40 1.11 0.22
C THR A 76 -5.51 2.24 1.23
N THR A 77 -6.09 3.40 0.87
CA THR A 77 -6.16 4.57 1.75
C THR A 77 -7.52 5.27 1.65
N THR A 78 -8.32 5.18 2.72
CA THR A 78 -9.58 5.95 2.90
C THR A 78 -9.51 6.92 4.09
N ALA A 79 -8.39 6.95 4.81
CA ALA A 79 -8.25 7.73 6.05
C ALA A 79 -7.70 9.16 5.82
N LYS A 80 -7.20 9.46 4.62
CA LYS A 80 -6.73 10.80 4.23
C LYS A 80 -7.87 11.61 3.64
N ASP A 81 -7.77 12.94 3.75
CA ASP A 81 -8.74 13.85 3.16
C ASP A 81 -8.54 13.91 1.64
N GLN A 82 -9.50 13.35 0.90
CA GLN A 82 -9.51 13.27 -0.57
C GLN A 82 -10.43 14.33 -1.18
N ASN A 83 -11.46 14.72 -0.44
CA ASN A 83 -12.49 15.67 -0.83
C ASN A 83 -13.18 16.24 0.42
N ALA A 84 -14.11 17.18 0.20
CA ALA A 84 -14.89 17.82 1.27
C ALA A 84 -15.68 16.82 2.16
N TYR A 85 -15.95 15.61 1.65
CA TYR A 85 -16.71 14.58 2.37
C TYR A 85 -15.84 13.64 3.20
N SER A 86 -14.54 13.61 2.97
CA SER A 86 -13.61 12.69 3.63
C SER A 86 -13.66 12.74 5.16
N PRO A 87 -13.84 13.91 5.82
CA PRO A 87 -14.00 13.97 7.27
C PRO A 87 -15.19 13.16 7.79
N TYR A 88 -16.31 13.11 7.06
CA TYR A 88 -17.52 12.40 7.46
C TYR A 88 -17.34 10.88 7.45
N PHE A 89 -16.54 10.37 6.51
CA PHE A 89 -16.36 8.94 6.30
C PHE A 89 -15.11 8.36 6.97
N ARG A 90 -14.35 9.19 7.70
CA ARG A 90 -13.14 8.76 8.41
C ARG A 90 -13.47 7.70 9.45
N GLY A 91 -12.83 6.53 9.34
CA GLY A 91 -13.03 5.41 10.27
C GLY A 91 -14.41 4.73 10.17
N VAL A 92 -15.21 5.04 9.15
CA VAL A 92 -16.52 4.41 8.96
C VAL A 92 -16.39 2.94 8.54
N LEU A 93 -15.38 2.61 7.72
CA LEU A 93 -15.21 1.26 7.17
C LEU A 93 -14.49 0.30 8.13
N SER A 94 -15.18 -0.78 8.48
CA SER A 94 -14.62 -1.95 9.13
C SER A 94 -15.32 -3.23 8.64
N PHE A 95 -14.54 -4.28 8.43
CA PHE A 95 -15.02 -5.60 7.99
C PHE A 95 -14.20 -6.70 8.65
N LYS A 96 -13.77 -6.48 9.91
CA LYS A 96 -13.06 -7.50 10.69
C LYS A 96 -13.91 -8.75 10.89
N ASP A 97 -15.22 -8.58 11.03
CA ASP A 97 -16.23 -9.60 11.16
C ASP A 97 -17.59 -9.07 10.63
N LEU A 98 -18.63 -9.89 10.72
CA LEU A 98 -19.97 -9.56 10.22
C LEU A 98 -20.64 -8.41 10.98
N GLU A 99 -20.40 -8.31 12.29
CA GLU A 99 -20.95 -7.23 13.11
C GLU A 99 -20.30 -5.89 12.74
N ALA A 100 -18.97 -5.88 12.58
CA ALA A 100 -18.24 -4.71 12.12
C ALA A 100 -18.70 -4.25 10.72
N ALA A 101 -18.95 -5.18 9.80
CA ALA A 101 -19.48 -4.87 8.47
C ALA A 101 -20.89 -4.26 8.55
N ARG A 102 -21.80 -4.84 9.36
CA ARG A 102 -23.14 -4.29 9.61
C ARG A 102 -23.08 -2.89 10.21
N ALA A 103 -22.24 -2.69 11.23
CA ALA A 103 -22.06 -1.40 11.87
C ALA A 103 -21.50 -0.34 10.90
N SER A 104 -20.61 -0.75 9.99
CA SER A 104 -20.09 0.13 8.94
C SER A 104 -21.18 0.56 7.98
N VAL A 105 -21.97 -0.39 7.47
CA VAL A 105 -23.11 -0.09 6.59
C VAL A 105 -24.15 0.78 7.27
N ALA A 106 -24.47 0.55 8.55
CA ALA A 106 -25.39 1.39 9.30
C ALA A 106 -24.92 2.86 9.42
N LYS A 107 -23.62 3.08 9.58
CA LYS A 107 -23.04 4.43 9.58
C LYS A 107 -23.08 5.07 8.19
N ILE A 108 -22.79 4.30 7.14
CA ILE A 108 -22.88 4.77 5.74
C ILE A 108 -24.32 5.17 5.42
N ASP A 109 -25.30 4.35 5.81
CA ASP A 109 -26.73 4.58 5.62
C ASP A 109 -27.19 5.87 6.33
N ALA A 110 -26.75 6.08 7.57
CA ALA A 110 -27.04 7.30 8.32
C ALA A 110 -26.47 8.55 7.62
N LEU A 111 -25.24 8.47 7.08
CA LEU A 111 -24.63 9.55 6.32
C LEU A 111 -25.34 9.78 4.98
N TYR A 112 -25.71 8.72 4.27
CA TYR A 112 -26.49 8.81 3.02
C TYR A 112 -27.80 9.57 3.26
N ARG A 113 -28.58 9.18 4.28
CA ARG A 113 -29.84 9.84 4.65
C ARG A 113 -29.63 11.28 5.11
N HIS A 114 -28.53 11.56 5.80
CA HIS A 114 -28.18 12.93 6.18
C HIS A 114 -27.99 13.81 4.93
N PHE A 115 -27.20 13.35 3.96
CA PHE A 115 -26.98 14.07 2.70
C PHE A 115 -28.25 14.16 1.85
N GLU A 116 -29.11 13.15 1.91
CA GLU A 116 -30.46 13.20 1.33
C GLU A 116 -31.34 14.29 1.94
N ALA A 117 -31.41 14.38 3.26
CA ALA A 117 -32.23 15.37 3.94
C ALA A 117 -31.85 16.82 3.58
N ILE A 118 -30.58 17.09 3.27
CA ILE A 118 -30.09 18.41 2.88
C ILE A 118 -29.99 18.61 1.36
N GLY A 119 -30.43 17.63 0.56
CA GLY A 119 -30.40 17.71 -0.91
C GLY A 119 -29.00 17.58 -1.53
N ASP A 120 -28.02 17.10 -0.77
CA ASP A 120 -26.63 16.93 -1.25
C ASP A 120 -26.45 15.58 -1.97
N ARG A 121 -26.56 15.62 -3.30
CA ARG A 121 -26.35 14.45 -4.15
C ARG A 121 -24.90 13.99 -4.21
N ALA A 122 -23.93 14.89 -4.09
CA ALA A 122 -22.53 14.52 -4.11
C ALA A 122 -22.14 13.79 -2.81
N GLY A 123 -22.70 14.20 -1.67
CA GLY A 123 -22.57 13.49 -0.40
C GLY A 123 -23.19 12.09 -0.42
N GLN A 124 -24.38 11.93 -1.02
CA GLN A 124 -24.98 10.60 -1.25
C GLN A 124 -24.08 9.71 -2.10
N HIS A 125 -23.56 10.25 -3.21
CA HIS A 125 -22.66 9.52 -4.07
C HIS A 125 -21.38 9.10 -3.33
N GLN A 126 -20.82 9.96 -2.48
CA GLN A 126 -19.68 9.58 -1.65
C GLN A 126 -20.01 8.40 -0.73
N ALA A 127 -21.20 8.37 -0.11
CA ALA A 127 -21.62 7.23 0.72
C ALA A 127 -21.62 5.92 -0.09
N MET A 128 -22.13 5.95 -1.33
CA MET A 128 -22.12 4.80 -2.25
C MET A 128 -20.69 4.37 -2.61
N VAL A 129 -19.80 5.31 -2.92
CA VAL A 129 -18.38 5.02 -3.21
C VAL A 129 -17.70 4.35 -2.01
N ILE A 130 -17.99 4.80 -0.79
CA ILE A 130 -17.45 4.21 0.44
C ILE A 130 -17.98 2.79 0.65
N ALA A 131 -19.27 2.54 0.43
CA ALA A 131 -19.83 1.19 0.49
C ALA A 131 -19.19 0.25 -0.55
N LEU A 132 -19.04 0.69 -1.80
CA LEU A 132 -18.37 -0.06 -2.87
C LEU A 132 -16.90 -0.36 -2.50
N THR A 133 -16.23 0.60 -1.90
CA THR A 133 -14.86 0.42 -1.39
C THR A 133 -14.81 -0.66 -0.32
N GLY A 134 -15.73 -0.65 0.64
CA GLY A 134 -15.87 -1.69 1.66
C GLY A 134 -16.11 -3.07 1.07
N GLN A 135 -17.04 -3.17 0.11
CA GLN A 135 -17.34 -4.41 -0.61
C GLN A 135 -16.08 -4.96 -1.31
N ASN A 136 -15.41 -4.14 -2.11
CA ASN A 136 -14.26 -4.57 -2.91
C ASN A 136 -13.09 -5.01 -2.04
N ARG A 137 -12.78 -4.26 -0.97
CA ARG A 137 -11.71 -4.61 -0.02
C ARG A 137 -12.01 -5.92 0.72
N ALA A 138 -13.24 -6.10 1.20
CA ALA A 138 -13.65 -7.33 1.87
C ALA A 138 -13.56 -8.55 0.93
N ARG A 139 -14.04 -8.43 -0.32
CA ARG A 139 -13.90 -9.49 -1.34
C ARG A 139 -12.44 -9.84 -1.61
N TRP A 140 -11.59 -8.82 -1.75
CA TRP A 140 -10.17 -9.00 -2.07
C TRP A 140 -9.43 -9.82 -1.01
N ILE A 141 -9.80 -9.68 0.28
CA ILE A 141 -9.19 -10.43 1.37
C ILE A 141 -9.94 -11.73 1.74
N GLY A 142 -10.85 -12.19 0.88
CA GLY A 142 -11.58 -13.46 1.05
C GLY A 142 -12.79 -13.39 1.99
N LYS A 143 -13.18 -12.22 2.47
CA LYS A 143 -14.32 -12.02 3.38
C LYS A 143 -15.64 -11.86 2.61
N GLN A 144 -16.06 -12.94 1.96
CA GLN A 144 -17.24 -12.91 1.07
C GLN A 144 -18.55 -12.60 1.79
N ARG A 145 -18.69 -13.06 3.05
CA ARG A 145 -19.91 -12.84 3.84
C ARG A 145 -20.04 -11.38 4.28
N GLU A 146 -18.94 -10.76 4.68
CA GLU A 146 -18.87 -9.34 5.00
C GLU A 146 -19.11 -8.48 3.76
N ALA A 147 -18.50 -8.85 2.63
CA ALA A 147 -18.72 -8.17 1.35
C ALA A 147 -20.19 -8.18 0.91
N ALA A 148 -20.91 -9.30 1.15
CA ALA A 148 -22.32 -9.42 0.81
C ALA A 148 -23.19 -8.39 1.56
N ILE A 149 -22.79 -7.97 2.76
CA ILE A 149 -23.52 -6.95 3.53
C ILE A 149 -23.43 -5.58 2.83
N PHE A 150 -22.24 -5.18 2.38
CA PHE A 150 -22.08 -3.94 1.60
C PHE A 150 -22.80 -4.01 0.25
N HIS A 151 -22.72 -5.16 -0.43
CA HIS A 151 -23.43 -5.37 -1.71
C HIS A 151 -24.95 -5.26 -1.56
N ALA A 152 -25.52 -5.88 -0.52
CA ALA A 152 -26.96 -5.83 -0.30
C ALA A 152 -27.46 -4.38 -0.12
N TRP A 153 -26.71 -3.55 0.60
CA TRP A 153 -27.04 -2.13 0.76
C TRP A 153 -26.90 -1.32 -0.53
N LEU A 154 -25.89 -1.63 -1.37
CA LEU A 154 -25.72 -1.00 -2.69
C LEU A 154 -26.85 -1.37 -3.66
N CYS A 155 -27.50 -2.52 -3.52
CA CYS A 155 -28.62 -2.90 -4.38
C CYS A 155 -29.94 -2.18 -4.03
N THR A 156 -30.01 -1.50 -2.89
CA THR A 156 -31.21 -0.79 -2.44
C THR A 156 -31.16 0.73 -2.65
N HIS A 157 -30.07 1.26 -3.19
CA HIS A 157 -29.82 2.70 -3.42
C HIS A 157 -29.26 2.93 -4.81
#